data_AF-A0A535JJG8-F1
#
_entry.id   AF-A0A535JJG8-F1
#
_cell.length_a   1.000
_cell.length_b   1.000
_cell.length_c   1.000
_cell.angle_alpha   90.00
_cell.angle_beta   90.00
_cell.angle_gamma   90.00
#
_symmetry.space_group_name_H-M   'P 1'
#
loop_
_entity.id
_entity.type
_entity.pdbx_description
1 polymer ?
#
loop_
_entity_poly.entity_id
_entity_poly.type
_entity_poly.pdbx_seq_one_letter_code
_entity_poly.pdbx_strand_id
1 'polypeptide(L)' 'MRLLLDEQQDPAIAKLLGEDGYDMIAIAERPEWREVADADVLAMAIAERRAVVTEDVRDFAFLHRIVLDEGRTHYGMC' A
#
# COMPACT_ATOMS: atom_id res chain seq x y z
N MET A 1 -6.98 2.91 11.43
CA MET A 1 -6.84 2.34 10.07
C MET A 1 -5.35 2.31 9.76
N ARG A 2 -4.84 1.26 9.12
CA ARG A 2 -3.42 1.13 8.81
C ARG A 2 -3.18 1.38 7.33
N LEU A 3 -2.16 2.15 7.01
CA LEU A 3 -1.87 2.56 5.64
C LEU A 3 -0.47 2.08 5.23
N LEU A 4 -0.35 1.74 3.95
CA LEU A 4 0.90 1.47 3.26
C LEU A 4 0.99 2.43 2.08
N LEU A 5 1.97 3.34 2.09
CA LEU A 5 2.26 4.25 1.00
C LEU A 5 3.16 3.54 -0.01
N ASP A 6 2.70 3.52 -1.25
CA ASP A 6 3.42 3.00 -2.40
C ASP A 6 4.72 3.77 -2.67
N GLU A 7 5.65 3.21 -3.45
CA GLU A 7 6.98 3.77 -3.68
C GLU A 7 6.94 5.18 -4.32
N GLN A 8 5.90 5.46 -5.09
CA GLN A 8 5.70 6.74 -5.76
C GLN A 8 5.26 7.87 -4.82
N GLN A 9 4.84 7.55 -3.59
CA GLN A 9 4.39 8.52 -2.60
C GLN A 9 5.58 9.16 -1.87
N ASP A 10 5.43 10.42 -1.46
CA ASP A 10 6.46 11.09 -0.66
C ASP A 10 6.54 10.46 0.75
N PRO A 11 7.67 9.82 1.13
CA PRO A 11 7.81 9.20 2.44
C PRO A 11 7.69 10.21 3.60
N ALA A 12 7.88 11.51 3.35
CA ALA A 12 7.65 12.54 4.36
C ALA A 12 6.20 12.54 4.87
N ILE A 13 5.23 12.13 4.04
CA ILE A 13 3.82 12.00 4.45
C ILE A 13 3.67 10.92 5.52
N ALA A 14 4.32 9.77 5.33
CA ALA A 14 4.30 8.66 6.29
C ALA A 14 4.83 9.12 7.65
N LYS A 15 5.94 9.85 7.63
CA LYS A 15 6.59 10.37 8.83
C LYS A 15 5.73 11.41 9.54
N LEU A 16 5.24 12.43 8.83
CA LEU A 16 4.44 13.51 9.41
C LEU A 16 3.15 12.98 10.05
N LEU A 17 2.43 12.12 9.34
CA LEU A 17 1.18 11.55 9.86
C LEU A 17 1.46 10.47 10.92
N GLY A 18 2.59 9.78 10.84
CA GLY A 18 3.06 8.90 11.91
C GLY A 18 3.30 9.63 13.23
N GLU A 19 3.86 10.84 13.18
CA GLU A 19 4.04 11.72 14.35
C GLU A 19 2.69 12.15 14.96
N ASP A 20 1.65 12.27 14.14
CA ASP A 20 0.26 12.55 14.58
C ASP A 20 -0.50 11.31 15.07
N GLY A 21 0.14 10.14 15.11
CA GLY A 21 -0.41 8.89 15.65
C GLY A 21 -1.16 8.01 14.64
N TYR A 22 -1.05 8.28 13.34
CA TYR A 22 -1.55 7.39 12.30
C TYR A 22 -0.59 6.20 12.08
N ASP A 23 -1.12 5.00 11.87
CA ASP A 23 -0.33 3.79 11.56
C ASP A 23 -0.03 3.75 10.06
N MET A 24 1.01 4.50 9.65
CA MET A 24 1.44 4.63 8.26
C MET A 24 2.86 4.13 8.08
N ILE A 25 3.11 3.47 6.95
CA ILE A 25 4.43 2.97 6.55
C ILE A 25 4.60 3.30 5.08
N ALA A 26 5.75 3.82 4.68
CA ALA A 26 6.10 3.95 3.27
C ALA A 26 7.01 2.82 2.81
N ILE A 27 6.78 2.31 1.61
CA ILE A 27 7.65 1.32 0.98
C ILE A 27 9.09 1.85 0.90
N ALA A 28 9.26 3.13 0.56
CA ALA A 28 10.56 3.77 0.47
C ALA A 28 11.40 3.72 1.77
N GLU A 29 10.74 3.59 2.94
CA GLU A 29 11.38 3.49 4.26
C GLU A 29 11.90 2.07 4.57
N ARG A 30 11.44 1.04 3.84
CA ARG A 30 11.89 -0.35 3.99
C ARG A 30 12.79 -0.73 2.82
N PRO A 31 14.13 -0.75 2.98
CA PRO A 31 15.05 -1.09 1.90
C PRO A 31 14.76 -2.44 1.25
N GLU A 32 14.24 -3.40 2.00
CA GLU A 32 13.84 -4.72 1.53
C GLU A 32 12.63 -4.72 0.58
N TRP A 33 11.90 -3.61 0.49
CA TRP A 33 10.67 -3.47 -0.29
C TRP A 33 10.80 -2.48 -1.46
N ARG A 34 11.99 -1.94 -1.73
CA ARG A 34 12.19 -1.08 -2.91
C ARG A 34 12.09 -1.88 -4.20
N GLU A 35 11.60 -1.24 -5.25
CA GLU A 35 11.46 -1.82 -6.60
C GLU A 35 10.58 -3.08 -6.65
N VAL A 36 9.73 -3.31 -5.63
CA VAL A 36 8.75 -4.41 -5.66
C VAL A 36 7.60 -4.06 -6.59
N ALA A 37 7.06 -5.06 -7.28
CA ALA A 37 5.93 -4.85 -8.17
C ALA A 37 4.65 -4.54 -7.38
N ASP A 38 3.72 -3.79 -7.98
CA ASP A 38 2.44 -3.40 -7.37
C ASP A 38 1.64 -4.59 -6.81
N ALA A 39 1.73 -5.75 -7.48
CA ALA A 39 1.10 -6.98 -7.01
C ALA A 39 1.66 -7.44 -5.65
N ASP A 40 2.98 -7.31 -5.46
CA ASP A 40 3.64 -7.63 -4.21
C ASP A 40 3.34 -6.57 -3.15
N VAL A 41 3.28 -5.28 -3.52
CA VAL A 41 2.79 -4.19 -2.64
C VAL A 41 1.42 -4.53 -2.08
N LEU A 42 0.49 -4.91 -2.95
CA LEU A 42 -0.86 -5.28 -2.55
C LEU A 42 -0.87 -6.53 -1.69
N ALA A 43 -0.07 -7.55 -2.02
CA ALA A 43 0.03 -8.76 -1.22
C ALA A 43 0.54 -8.47 0.20
N MET A 44 1.56 -7.61 0.33
CA MET A 44 2.07 -7.14 1.63
C MET A 44 1.02 -6.36 2.41
N ALA A 45 0.30 -5.46 1.75
CA ALA A 45 -0.79 -4.71 2.38
C ALA A 45 -1.90 -5.64 2.90
N ILE A 46 -2.28 -6.67 2.12
CA ILE A 46 -3.24 -7.68 2.55
C ILE A 46 -2.72 -8.47 3.77
N ALA A 47 -1.46 -8.91 3.74
CA ALA A 47 -0.84 -9.66 4.83
C ALA A 47 -0.75 -8.86 6.13
N GLU A 48 -0.39 -7.58 6.05
CA GLU A 48 -0.30 -6.69 7.21
C GLU A 48 -1.64 -6.01 7.60
N ARG A 49 -2.71 -6.30 6.86
CA ARG A 49 -4.05 -5.73 7.04
C ARG A 49 -4.08 -4.20 6.92
N ARG A 50 -3.40 -3.68 5.90
CA ARG A 50 -3.26 -2.26 5.57
C ARG A 50 -4.00 -1.92 4.27
N ALA A 51 -4.53 -0.70 4.20
CA ALA A 51 -4.96 -0.13 2.93
C ALA A 51 -3.76 0.43 2.17
N VAL A 52 -3.76 0.32 0.84
CA VAL A 52 -2.72 0.91 -0.01
C VAL A 52 -3.08 2.35 -0.34
N VAL A 53 -2.10 3.24 -0.29
CA VAL A 53 -2.17 4.62 -0.80
C VAL A 53 -1.21 4.72 -1.97
N THR A 54 -1.69 5.03 -3.17
CA THR A 54 -0.89 5.05 -4.40
C THR A 54 -1.36 6.13 -5.38
N GLU A 55 -0.44 6.71 -6.15
CA GLU A 55 -0.81 7.53 -7.30
C GLU A 55 -1.14 6.66 -8.54
N ASP A 56 -0.71 5.40 -8.56
CA ASP A 56 -0.98 4.46 -9.65
C ASP A 56 -2.32 3.74 -9.50
N VAL A 57 -3.39 4.55 -9.44
CA VAL A 57 -4.75 4.06 -9.26
C VAL A 57 -5.16 3.07 -10.35
N ARG A 58 -4.60 3.19 -11.57
CA ARG A 58 -4.98 2.35 -12.70
C ARG A 58 -4.52 0.91 -12.49
N ASP A 59 -3.27 0.71 -12.13
CA ASP A 59 -2.69 -0.63 -12.02
C ASP A 59 -3.22 -1.32 -10.75
N PHE A 60 -3.40 -0.58 -9.66
CA PHE A 60 -4.07 -1.10 -8.46
C PHE A 60 -5.56 -1.41 -8.67
N ALA A 61 -6.28 -0.67 -9.53
CA ALA A 61 -7.66 -1.01 -9.88
C ALA A 61 -7.74 -2.32 -10.70
N PHE A 62 -6.73 -2.61 -11.52
CA PHE A 62 -6.62 -3.90 -12.20
C PHE A 62 -6.34 -5.02 -11.20
N LEU A 63 -5.39 -4.82 -10.28
CA LEU A 63 -5.09 -5.79 -9.22
C LEU A 63 -6.27 -6.03 -8.28
N HIS A 64 -7.04 -4.99 -7.96
CA HIS A 64 -8.30 -5.10 -7.23
C HIS A 64 -9.24 -6.11 -7.87
N ARG A 65 -9.43 -6.02 -9.20
CA ARG A 65 -10.30 -6.95 -9.93
C ARG A 65 -9.78 -8.38 -9.82
N ILE A 66 -8.48 -8.60 -10.00
CA ILE A 66 -7.86 -9.93 -9.87
C ILE A 66 -8.12 -10.50 -8.47
N VAL A 67 -7.87 -9.72 -7.42
CA VAL A 67 -8.08 -10.16 -6.03
C VAL A 67 -9.53 -10.56 -5.78
N LEU A 68 -10.50 -9.80 -6.30
CA LEU A 68 -11.91 -10.13 -6.16
C LEU A 68 -12.31 -11.37 -6.97
N ASP A 69 -11.79 -11.52 -8.19
CA ASP A 69 -12.07 -12.67 -9.06
C ASP A 69 -11.50 -13.97 -8.47
N GLU A 70 -10.42 -13.89 -7.69
CA GLU A 70 -9.86 -14.99 -6.87
C GLU A 70 -10.68 -15.30 -5.61
N GLY A 71 -11.77 -14.55 -5.34
CA GLY A 71 -12.57 -14.68 -4.12
C GLY A 71 -11.86 -14.18 -2.86
N ARG A 72 -10.81 -13.37 -3.02
CA ARG A 72 -10.06 -12.74 -1.93
C ARG A 72 -10.53 -11.30 -1.72
N THR A 73 -10.00 -10.65 -0.68
CA THR A 73 -10.30 -9.25 -0.37
C THR A 73 -9.04 -8.52 0.11
N HIS A 74 -9.09 -7.20 0.11
CA HIS A 74 -8.04 -6.31 0.64
C HIS A 74 -8.67 -5.23 1.55
N TYR A 75 -7.85 -4.48 2.26
CA TYR A 75 -8.29 -3.59 3.35
C TYR A 75 -8.56 -2.15 2.92
N GLY A 76 -8.74 -1.92 1.62
CA GLY A 76 -8.89 -0.59 1.00
C GLY A 76 -7.75 -0.22 0.06
N MET A 77 -8.03 0.69 -0.86
CA MET A 77 -7.09 1.33 -1.79
C MET A 77 -7.56 2.78 -1.95
N CYS A 78 -6.65 3.75 -1.88
CA CYS A 78 -6.94 5.16 -2.10
C CYS A 78 -5.86 5.85 -2.92
#